data_AF-A0A957DNB9-F1
#
_entry.id   AF-A0A957DNB9-F1
#
_cell.length_a   1.000
_cell.length_b   1.000
_cell.length_c   1.000
_cell.angle_alpha   90.00
_cell.angle_beta   90.00
_cell.angle_gamma   90.00
#
_symmetry.space_group_name_H-M   'P 1'
#
loop_
_entity.id
_entity.type
_entity.pdbx_description
1 polymer ?
#
loop_
_entity_poly.entity_id
_entity_poly.type
_entity_poly.pdbx_seq_one_letter_code
_entity_poly.pdbx_strand_id
1 'polypeptide(L)'
;RIVLDANTTLRVETAENDDGDSVLELQKGRILVKADTPVQIYHEDGFQAELIVGSIGVEVNRAATVWQVDCLAGMCRLSQEDQEDDPVELIQGQSAQLSEDADMEPMNTQLARIATYNNLDASIILPTATSTATPTVTASATATPTTSSTPTNTPDPEFLGPETIMLGVSAGGKDIEVVRFGNGPEVVLLVGGIHYGYAPNSVALMQQLIEYFGEKLTAIPDNVTLYIVSNINPDTPVSPGKLVGRLNANGVDLNRNWDCRWLPNALILGEIVPGSGGTEVFSEPETQLLKNFIEQSQPNAVIFWEVSDNKDGLVSPGACEVRSLVSVPLVQYYANATGYDYVNKQEVLANFELTGDVSNWLDKIGIPALFILLPDFEEYEFQRELQGVLSVLTAIAEPQKIQQTPTPVSCSEPVNPAWAALHAEYQFRLGCAESGVTQPQSVWQPFEHGRILWRQDTNTVYVLYDDFSLSSFVVDDASLAGFAESELVKGAIGYVWRTNTAVSSKIGQPTDQEREAADVNLQDFSQGFIISWQETSLQTNLLFLDLEQWQTP
;
A
#
# COMPACT_ATOMS: atom_id res chain seq x y z
N ARG A 1 -24.42 1.61 10.25
CA ARG A 1 -24.37 1.01 8.88
C ARG A 1 -24.19 -0.50 9.04
N ILE A 2 -25.06 -1.30 8.43
CA ILE A 2 -24.97 -2.76 8.41
C ILE A 2 -24.69 -3.19 6.97
N VAL A 3 -23.67 -4.01 6.77
CA VAL A 3 -23.30 -4.59 5.48
C VAL A 3 -23.39 -6.11 5.61
N LEU A 4 -24.08 -6.76 4.68
CA LEU A 4 -24.31 -8.20 4.68
C LEU A 4 -23.61 -8.81 3.47
N ASP A 5 -23.01 -9.99 3.65
CA ASP A 5 -22.55 -10.75 2.50
C ASP A 5 -23.74 -11.28 1.66
N ALA A 6 -23.46 -11.69 0.41
CA ALA A 6 -24.49 -12.13 -0.53
C ALA A 6 -25.23 -13.42 -0.10
N ASN A 7 -24.70 -14.16 0.89
CA ASN A 7 -25.22 -15.44 1.37
C ASN A 7 -25.76 -15.34 2.81
N THR A 8 -26.00 -14.12 3.30
CA THR A 8 -26.41 -13.88 4.68
C THR A 8 -27.91 -14.08 4.86
N THR A 9 -28.28 -14.85 5.88
CA THR A 9 -29.66 -14.95 6.36
C THR A 9 -29.75 -14.26 7.72
N LEU A 10 -30.49 -13.16 7.78
CA LEU A 10 -30.73 -12.38 8.99
C LEU A 10 -32.20 -12.51 9.40
N ARG A 11 -32.45 -12.79 10.68
CA ARG A 11 -33.78 -12.67 11.28
C ARG A 11 -33.77 -11.42 12.15
N VAL A 12 -34.76 -10.56 11.93
CA VAL A 12 -34.95 -9.33 12.70
C VAL A 12 -36.22 -9.50 13.50
N GLU A 13 -36.11 -9.48 14.82
CA GLU A 13 -37.25 -9.57 15.72
C GLU A 13 -37.35 -8.30 16.55
N THR A 14 -38.54 -7.71 16.59
CA THR A 14 -38.86 -6.69 17.60
C THR A 14 -39.09 -7.41 18.92
N ALA A 15 -38.31 -7.07 19.94
CA ALA A 15 -38.47 -7.65 21.27
C ALA A 15 -39.90 -7.40 21.80
N GLU A 16 -40.52 -8.41 22.41
CA GLU A 16 -41.90 -8.32 22.93
C GLU A 16 -42.02 -7.60 24.28
N ASN A 17 -40.92 -7.10 24.87
CA ASN A 17 -40.92 -6.50 26.21
C ASN A 17 -40.40 -5.05 26.23
N ASP A 18 -40.84 -4.30 27.26
CA ASP A 18 -40.91 -2.84 27.44
C ASP A 18 -39.64 -1.96 27.20
N ASP A 19 -38.51 -2.52 26.78
CA ASP A 19 -37.24 -1.77 26.63
C ASP A 19 -36.95 -1.28 25.20
N GLY A 20 -37.76 -1.70 24.20
CA GLY A 20 -37.71 -1.13 22.86
C GLY A 20 -36.52 -1.53 21.97
N ASP A 21 -35.75 -2.53 22.40
CA ASP A 21 -34.59 -3.01 21.65
C ASP A 21 -35.00 -3.89 20.45
N SER A 22 -34.29 -3.70 19.34
CA SER A 22 -34.42 -4.54 18.14
C SER A 22 -33.32 -5.59 18.13
N VAL A 23 -33.71 -6.87 18.11
CA VAL A 23 -32.76 -7.99 18.15
C VAL A 23 -32.40 -8.39 16.71
N LEU A 24 -31.10 -8.38 16.41
CA LEU A 24 -30.52 -8.84 15.16
C LEU A 24 -29.93 -10.25 15.37
N GLU A 25 -30.58 -11.27 14.81
CA GLU A 25 -30.12 -12.65 14.88
C GLU A 25 -29.53 -13.06 13.52
N LEU A 26 -28.23 -13.34 13.49
CA LEU A 26 -27.52 -13.80 12.28
C LEU A 26 -27.61 -15.33 12.18
N GLN A 27 -28.45 -15.84 11.29
CA GLN A 27 -28.68 -17.29 11.16
C GLN A 27 -27.60 -17.99 10.32
N LYS A 28 -26.99 -17.27 9.37
CA LYS A 28 -25.91 -17.76 8.49
C LYS A 28 -25.25 -16.58 7.78
N GLY A 29 -23.95 -16.67 7.52
CA GLY A 29 -23.20 -15.70 6.70
C GLY A 29 -22.43 -14.69 7.55
N ARG A 30 -22.03 -13.58 6.93
CA ARG A 30 -21.23 -12.52 7.56
C ARG A 30 -21.97 -11.19 7.59
N ILE A 31 -21.93 -10.57 8.75
CA ILE A 31 -22.37 -9.20 8.96
C ILE A 31 -21.16 -8.34 9.33
N LEU A 32 -21.07 -7.17 8.70
CA LEU A 32 -20.21 -6.07 9.13
C LEU A 32 -21.11 -4.96 9.64
N VAL A 33 -20.97 -4.63 10.91
CA VAL A 33 -21.65 -3.48 11.52
C VAL A 33 -20.63 -2.39 11.75
N LYS A 34 -20.92 -1.19 11.24
CA LYS A 34 -20.19 0.05 11.56
C LYS A 34 -21.14 1.02 12.25
N ALA A 35 -20.90 1.37 13.50
CA ALA A 35 -21.83 2.20 14.26
C ALA A 35 -21.10 3.12 15.25
N ASP A 36 -21.64 4.33 15.41
CA ASP A 36 -21.20 5.30 16.42
C ASP A 36 -22.04 5.23 17.72
N THR A 37 -22.94 4.25 17.77
CA THR A 37 -23.81 3.93 18.91
C THR A 37 -23.71 2.44 19.22
N PRO A 38 -23.99 2.01 20.46
CA PRO A 38 -23.96 0.60 20.81
C PRO A 38 -24.86 -0.25 19.92
N VAL A 39 -24.36 -1.39 19.47
CA VAL A 39 -25.10 -2.41 18.72
C VAL A 39 -24.78 -3.77 19.30
N GLN A 40 -25.81 -4.55 19.60
CA GLN A 40 -25.68 -5.92 20.10
C GLN A 40 -26.12 -6.93 19.03
N ILE A 41 -25.35 -8.00 18.91
CA ILE A 41 -25.58 -9.11 17.97
C ILE A 41 -25.66 -10.40 18.79
N TYR A 42 -26.79 -11.09 18.71
CA TYR A 42 -27.09 -12.23 19.57
C TYR A 42 -26.80 -13.57 18.90
N HIS A 43 -26.39 -14.54 19.73
CA HIS A 43 -26.27 -15.95 19.41
C HIS A 43 -27.35 -16.77 20.13
N GLU A 44 -27.77 -17.89 19.53
CA GLU A 44 -28.86 -18.73 20.06
C GLU A 44 -28.54 -19.43 21.39
N ASP A 45 -27.25 -19.59 21.73
CA ASP A 45 -26.78 -20.17 23.00
C ASP A 45 -26.57 -19.12 24.11
N GLY A 46 -27.14 -17.92 23.96
CA GLY A 46 -27.08 -16.85 24.96
C GLY A 46 -25.81 -15.98 24.91
N PHE A 47 -24.96 -16.12 23.89
CA PHE A 47 -23.82 -15.22 23.70
C PHE A 47 -24.21 -13.93 23.00
N GLN A 48 -23.59 -12.82 23.38
CA GLN A 48 -23.79 -11.53 22.74
C GLN A 48 -22.45 -10.88 22.38
N ALA A 49 -22.37 -10.39 21.14
CA ALA A 49 -21.31 -9.53 20.66
C ALA A 49 -21.80 -8.08 20.66
N GLU A 50 -21.15 -7.26 21.46
CA GLU A 50 -21.50 -5.85 21.61
C GLU A 50 -20.43 -4.98 20.94
N LEU A 51 -20.84 -4.18 19.97
CA LEU A 51 -20.06 -3.06 19.46
C LEU A 51 -20.47 -1.81 20.23
N ILE A 52 -19.57 -1.22 21.01
CA ILE A 52 -19.86 0.05 21.70
C ILE A 52 -19.74 1.22 20.73
N VAL A 53 -18.67 1.23 19.94
CA VAL A 53 -18.37 2.23 18.89
C VAL A 53 -17.32 1.64 17.93
N GLY A 54 -17.44 1.90 16.63
CA GLY A 54 -16.47 1.48 15.62
C GLY A 54 -17.05 0.48 14.63
N SER A 55 -16.37 -0.65 14.43
CA SER A 55 -16.85 -1.71 13.54
C SER A 55 -16.56 -3.11 14.04
N ILE A 56 -17.58 -3.97 13.97
CA ILE A 56 -17.52 -5.39 14.35
C ILE A 56 -17.93 -6.24 13.15
N GLY A 57 -17.18 -7.32 12.94
CA GLY A 57 -17.53 -8.39 12.01
C GLY A 57 -18.06 -9.58 12.80
N VAL A 58 -19.19 -10.16 12.38
CA VAL A 58 -19.66 -11.43 12.94
C VAL A 58 -19.92 -12.41 11.82
N GLU A 59 -19.40 -13.63 11.97
CA GLU A 59 -19.56 -14.73 11.03
C GLU A 59 -20.26 -15.90 11.72
N VAL A 60 -21.37 -16.35 11.13
CA VAL A 60 -22.05 -17.58 11.51
C VAL A 60 -21.92 -18.60 10.40
N ASN A 61 -21.17 -19.66 10.67
CA ASN A 61 -21.08 -20.84 9.81
C ASN A 61 -21.57 -22.09 10.55
N ARG A 62 -22.87 -22.37 10.42
CA ARG A 62 -23.53 -23.55 11.03
C ARG A 62 -22.97 -24.90 10.54
N ALA A 63 -22.35 -24.96 9.36
CA ALA A 63 -21.76 -26.20 8.85
C ALA A 63 -20.42 -26.52 9.52
N ALA A 64 -19.72 -25.50 10.01
CA ALA A 64 -18.45 -25.62 10.72
C ALA A 64 -18.57 -25.33 12.22
N THR A 65 -19.80 -25.22 12.74
CA THR A 65 -20.11 -24.82 14.13
C THR A 65 -19.35 -23.59 14.60
N VAL A 66 -19.12 -22.63 13.67
CA VAL A 66 -18.35 -21.42 13.96
C VAL A 66 -19.32 -20.27 14.16
N TRP A 67 -19.32 -19.73 15.38
CA TRP A 67 -19.76 -18.36 15.64
C TRP A 67 -18.53 -17.54 16.02
N GLN A 68 -18.15 -16.60 15.17
CA GLN A 68 -16.89 -15.87 15.31
C GLN A 68 -17.12 -14.37 15.21
N VAL A 69 -16.48 -13.65 16.11
CA VAL A 69 -16.63 -12.22 16.31
C VAL A 69 -15.28 -11.56 16.13
N ASP A 70 -15.24 -10.48 15.36
CA ASP A 70 -14.03 -9.76 14.97
C ASP A 70 -14.16 -8.29 15.33
N CYS A 71 -13.31 -7.81 16.23
CA CYS A 71 -13.25 -6.37 16.50
C CYS A 71 -12.37 -5.69 15.45
N LEU A 72 -13.00 -5.12 14.42
CA LEU A 72 -12.31 -4.57 13.26
C LEU A 72 -11.82 -3.13 13.49
N ALA A 73 -12.57 -2.36 14.28
CA ALA A 73 -12.18 -1.03 14.74
C ALA A 73 -13.00 -0.64 15.98
N GLY A 74 -12.42 0.18 16.87
CA GLY A 74 -13.12 0.69 18.06
C GLY A 74 -13.18 -0.32 19.21
N MET A 75 -14.28 -0.31 19.97
CA MET A 75 -14.43 -1.13 21.19
C MET A 75 -15.53 -2.17 21.02
N CYS A 76 -15.15 -3.45 21.15
CA CYS A 76 -16.06 -4.57 21.10
C CYS A 76 -15.99 -5.38 22.38
N ARG A 77 -17.11 -5.95 22.80
CA ARG A 77 -17.22 -6.80 23.98
C ARG A 77 -18.00 -8.05 23.67
N LEU A 78 -17.76 -9.06 24.48
CA LEU A 78 -18.40 -10.35 24.42
C LEU A 78 -18.90 -10.71 25.81
N SER A 79 -20.14 -11.17 25.89
CA SER A 79 -20.71 -11.64 27.15
C SER A 79 -21.71 -12.76 26.90
N GLN A 80 -22.12 -13.41 27.98
CA GLN A 80 -23.12 -14.47 27.96
C GLN A 80 -24.27 -14.09 28.89
N GLU A 81 -25.50 -14.23 28.42
CA GLU A 81 -26.71 -14.10 29.22
C GLU A 81 -26.64 -15.11 30.38
N ASP A 82 -26.86 -14.63 31.61
CA ASP A 82 -26.88 -15.40 32.86
C ASP A 82 -25.54 -15.77 33.55
N GLN A 83 -24.38 -15.26 33.10
CA GLN A 83 -23.14 -15.29 33.89
C GLN A 83 -22.88 -13.96 34.61
N GLU A 84 -22.52 -14.00 35.90
CA GLU A 84 -22.08 -12.81 36.69
C GLU A 84 -20.65 -12.35 36.36
N ASP A 85 -20.00 -12.95 35.37
CA ASP A 85 -18.63 -12.65 34.98
C ASP A 85 -18.53 -11.36 34.13
N ASP A 86 -17.40 -10.66 34.27
CA ASP A 86 -17.15 -9.44 33.51
C ASP A 86 -17.09 -9.73 31.99
N PRO A 87 -17.69 -8.88 31.13
CA PRO A 87 -17.64 -9.05 29.70
C PRO A 87 -16.19 -9.08 29.19
N VAL A 88 -15.89 -10.02 28.28
CA VAL A 88 -14.59 -10.15 27.63
C VAL A 88 -14.43 -9.00 26.63
N GLU A 89 -13.48 -8.10 26.89
CA GLU A 89 -13.15 -7.01 25.97
C GLU A 89 -12.25 -7.50 24.84
N LEU A 90 -12.63 -7.18 23.59
CA LEU A 90 -11.80 -7.38 22.41
C LEU A 90 -11.21 -6.04 21.96
N ILE A 91 -9.89 -5.95 21.89
CA ILE A 91 -9.23 -4.79 21.26
C ILE A 91 -9.22 -4.94 19.74
N GLN A 92 -9.02 -3.83 19.03
CA GLN A 92 -8.98 -3.83 17.56
C GLN A 92 -7.94 -4.82 17.02
N GLY A 93 -8.36 -5.67 16.09
CA GLY A 93 -7.54 -6.75 15.52
C GLY A 93 -7.53 -8.04 16.35
N GLN A 94 -8.42 -8.16 17.34
CA GLN A 94 -8.72 -9.41 18.01
C GLN A 94 -10.06 -10.00 17.55
N SER A 95 -10.10 -11.33 17.63
CA SER A 95 -11.30 -12.12 17.38
C SER A 95 -11.60 -12.97 18.60
N ALA A 96 -12.84 -13.40 18.74
CA ALA A 96 -13.17 -14.56 19.56
C ALA A 96 -14.02 -15.53 18.74
N GLN A 97 -13.87 -16.80 19.03
CA GLN A 97 -14.66 -17.85 18.44
C GLN A 97 -15.33 -18.66 19.55
N LEU A 98 -16.61 -18.95 19.37
CA LEU A 98 -17.31 -19.90 20.22
C LEU A 98 -16.84 -21.32 19.88
N SER A 99 -16.29 -22.02 20.88
CA SER A 99 -15.85 -23.41 20.75
C SER A 99 -16.97 -24.42 21.01
N GLU A 100 -16.74 -25.71 20.71
CA GLU A 100 -17.72 -26.79 20.95
C GLU A 100 -18.10 -26.96 22.43
N ASP A 101 -17.25 -26.51 23.36
CA ASP A 101 -17.49 -26.56 24.81
C ASP A 101 -18.22 -25.30 25.34
N ALA A 102 -18.69 -24.42 24.45
CA ALA A 102 -19.29 -23.12 24.76
C ALA A 102 -18.35 -22.15 25.52
N ASP A 103 -17.04 -22.36 25.43
CA ASP A 103 -16.03 -21.44 25.94
C ASP A 103 -15.59 -20.48 24.83
N MET A 104 -15.37 -19.20 25.19
CA MET A 104 -14.87 -18.16 24.29
C MET A 104 -13.45 -17.75 24.66
N GLU A 105 -12.51 -17.92 23.72
CA GLU A 105 -11.11 -17.54 23.91
C GLU A 105 -10.71 -16.44 22.92
N PRO A 106 -10.07 -15.35 23.37
CA PRO A 106 -9.55 -14.31 22.49
C PRO A 106 -8.37 -14.84 21.67
N MET A 107 -8.40 -14.57 20.38
CA MET A 107 -7.38 -14.97 19.41
C MET A 107 -6.92 -13.76 18.62
N ASN A 108 -5.66 -13.76 18.17
CA ASN A 108 -5.20 -12.77 17.20
C ASN A 108 -5.96 -12.97 15.89
N THR A 109 -6.57 -11.91 15.35
CA THR A 109 -7.32 -12.00 14.10
C THR A 109 -6.37 -12.31 12.94
N GLN A 110 -6.68 -13.34 12.16
CA GLN A 110 -5.96 -13.60 10.93
C GLN A 110 -6.23 -12.48 9.91
N LEU A 111 -5.19 -11.86 9.36
CA LEU A 111 -5.25 -10.76 8.38
C LEU A 111 -6.21 -11.03 7.20
N ALA A 112 -6.35 -12.30 6.80
CA ALA A 112 -7.31 -12.74 5.78
C ALA A 112 -8.78 -12.47 6.15
N ARG A 113 -9.14 -12.52 7.44
CA ARG A 113 -10.51 -12.25 7.91
C ARG A 113 -10.81 -10.76 7.95
N ILE A 114 -9.86 -9.91 8.36
CA ILE A 114 -9.99 -8.45 8.26
C ILE A 114 -10.17 -8.02 6.79
N ALA A 115 -9.34 -8.58 5.89
CA ALA A 115 -9.44 -8.33 4.45
C ALA A 115 -10.81 -8.73 3.88
N THR A 116 -11.42 -9.80 4.41
CA THR A 116 -12.76 -10.24 4.00
C THR A 116 -13.84 -9.20 4.30
N TYR A 117 -13.82 -8.56 5.48
CA TYR A 117 -14.78 -7.49 5.81
C TYR A 117 -14.48 -6.17 5.08
N ASN A 118 -13.21 -5.88 4.79
CA ASN A 118 -12.84 -4.72 3.96
C ASN A 118 -13.34 -4.87 2.52
N ASN A 119 -13.20 -6.06 1.94
CA ASN A 119 -13.75 -6.39 0.62
C ASN A 119 -15.29 -6.30 0.62
N LEU A 120 -15.91 -6.77 1.71
CA LEU A 120 -17.35 -6.68 1.90
C LEU A 120 -17.84 -5.22 1.96
N ASP A 121 -17.14 -4.33 2.66
CA ASP A 121 -17.48 -2.90 2.71
C ASP A 121 -17.26 -2.17 1.37
N ALA A 122 -16.17 -2.51 0.66
CA ALA A 122 -15.80 -1.94 -0.63
C ALA A 122 -16.76 -2.33 -1.77
N SER A 123 -17.48 -3.44 -1.62
CA SER A 123 -18.49 -3.90 -2.60
C SER A 123 -19.74 -3.01 -2.68
N ILE A 124 -19.92 -2.07 -1.75
CA ILE A 124 -21.06 -1.14 -1.74
C ILE A 124 -20.68 0.15 -2.47
N ILE A 125 -21.27 0.36 -3.64
CA ILE A 125 -21.25 1.66 -4.33
C ILE A 125 -22.15 2.63 -3.56
N LEU A 126 -21.53 3.55 -2.79
CA LEU A 126 -22.25 4.66 -2.17
C LEU A 126 -22.68 5.66 -3.25
N PRO A 127 -23.94 6.15 -3.25
CA PRO A 127 -24.36 7.18 -4.18
C PRO A 127 -23.55 8.46 -3.92
N THR A 128 -22.76 8.86 -4.91
CA THR A 128 -21.97 10.08 -4.90
C THR A 128 -22.89 11.29 -4.76
N ALA A 129 -22.73 12.06 -3.68
CA ALA A 129 -23.47 13.31 -3.50
C ALA A 129 -22.98 14.33 -4.54
N THR A 130 -23.79 14.58 -5.56
CA THR A 130 -23.58 15.65 -6.53
C THR A 130 -23.51 16.99 -5.79
N SER A 131 -22.38 17.67 -5.85
CA SER A 131 -22.26 19.01 -5.24
C SER A 131 -23.21 19.96 -5.96
N THR A 132 -24.16 20.49 -5.19
CA THR A 132 -25.09 21.52 -5.67
C THR A 132 -24.37 22.86 -5.57
N ALA A 133 -24.22 23.55 -6.70
CA ALA A 133 -23.57 24.86 -6.76
C ALA A 133 -24.30 25.86 -5.85
N THR A 134 -23.58 26.38 -4.85
CA THR A 134 -24.04 27.48 -3.99
C THR A 134 -24.06 28.80 -4.80
N PRO A 135 -25.11 29.63 -4.68
CA PRO A 135 -25.26 30.82 -5.52
C PRO A 135 -24.25 31.91 -5.15
N THR A 136 -23.72 32.56 -6.18
CA THR A 136 -22.88 33.76 -6.10
C THR A 136 -23.65 34.91 -5.43
N VAL A 137 -23.14 35.39 -4.30
CA VAL A 137 -23.66 36.59 -3.64
C VAL A 137 -22.92 37.82 -4.19
N THR A 138 -23.68 38.71 -4.83
CA THR A 138 -23.20 40.02 -5.30
C THR A 138 -22.85 40.91 -4.11
N ALA A 139 -21.57 41.23 -3.94
CA ALA A 139 -21.11 42.20 -2.96
C ALA A 139 -21.45 43.64 -3.38
N SER A 140 -22.03 44.39 -2.45
CA SER A 140 -22.38 45.81 -2.56
C SER A 140 -21.16 46.71 -2.35
N ALA A 141 -21.18 47.88 -2.99
CA ALA A 141 -20.05 48.82 -3.13
C ALA A 141 -19.74 49.67 -1.88
N THR A 142 -18.50 50.21 -1.87
CA THR A 142 -17.95 51.38 -1.13
C THR A 142 -17.14 51.02 0.13
N ALA A 143 -15.92 51.50 0.40
CA ALA A 143 -15.24 52.75 0.02
C ALA A 143 -13.76 52.56 -0.38
N THR A 144 -13.28 53.44 -1.24
CA THR A 144 -11.87 53.65 -1.62
C THR A 144 -11.03 54.17 -0.44
N PRO A 145 -9.82 53.61 -0.22
CA PRO A 145 -8.67 54.40 0.18
C PRO A 145 -7.53 54.29 -0.85
N THR A 146 -7.09 55.48 -1.26
CA THR A 146 -5.75 55.91 -1.66
C THR A 146 -4.79 54.88 -2.27
N THR A 147 -4.43 55.14 -3.52
CA THR A 147 -3.34 54.52 -4.28
C THR A 147 -2.03 54.51 -3.50
N SER A 148 -1.70 53.37 -2.90
CA SER A 148 -0.31 52.98 -2.64
C SER A 148 0.12 52.11 -3.82
N SER A 149 1.20 52.49 -4.49
CA SER A 149 1.79 51.70 -5.56
C SER A 149 2.23 50.35 -5.02
N THR A 150 1.40 49.32 -5.19
CA THR A 150 1.81 47.93 -4.98
C THR A 150 2.87 47.61 -6.04
N PRO A 151 4.11 47.26 -5.67
CA PRO A 151 5.06 46.76 -6.63
C PRO A 151 4.47 45.48 -7.22
N THR A 152 4.30 45.46 -8.54
CA THR A 152 3.96 44.26 -9.28
C THR A 152 5.19 43.35 -9.21
N ASN A 153 5.19 42.39 -8.29
CA ASN A 153 6.14 41.28 -8.25
C ASN A 153 5.92 40.43 -9.51
N THR A 154 6.48 40.88 -10.63
CA THR A 154 6.78 39.99 -11.74
C THR A 154 8.05 39.29 -11.32
N PRO A 155 8.10 37.94 -11.21
CA PRO A 155 9.32 37.24 -10.84
C PRO A 155 10.43 37.69 -11.80
N ASP A 156 11.52 38.20 -11.24
CA ASP A 156 12.72 38.48 -12.02
C ASP A 156 13.28 37.12 -12.44
N PRO A 157 13.29 36.77 -13.75
CA PRO A 157 13.85 35.51 -14.20
C PRO A 157 15.35 35.37 -13.88
N GLU A 158 16.04 36.48 -13.58
CA GLU A 158 17.44 36.49 -13.12
C GLU A 158 17.57 36.24 -11.61
N PHE A 159 16.49 36.32 -10.83
CA PHE A 159 16.52 36.01 -9.40
C PHE A 159 16.50 34.50 -9.17
N LEU A 160 17.66 33.96 -8.79
CA LEU A 160 17.88 32.53 -8.53
C LEU A 160 17.71 32.14 -7.06
N GLY A 161 17.09 32.99 -6.23
CA GLY A 161 16.89 32.76 -4.80
C GLY A 161 18.05 33.25 -3.90
N PRO A 162 17.98 32.97 -2.58
CA PRO A 162 16.91 32.24 -1.88
C PRO A 162 15.56 32.97 -1.93
N GLU A 163 14.49 32.24 -2.28
CA GLU A 163 13.11 32.73 -2.18
C GLU A 163 12.31 31.91 -1.18
N THR A 164 11.85 32.53 -0.09
CA THR A 164 10.94 31.88 0.86
C THR A 164 9.51 31.95 0.35
N ILE A 165 8.87 30.78 0.24
CA ILE A 165 7.49 30.61 -0.19
C ILE A 165 6.70 29.96 0.95
N MET A 166 5.62 30.62 1.36
CA MET A 166 4.70 30.10 2.37
C MET A 166 3.84 28.99 1.76
N LEU A 167 3.92 27.78 2.31
CA LEU A 167 3.03 26.68 1.91
C LEU A 167 1.70 26.78 2.65
N GLY A 168 1.73 27.06 3.95
CA GLY A 168 0.56 27.18 4.79
C GLY A 168 0.89 27.09 6.26
N VAL A 169 -0.03 26.53 7.04
CA VAL A 169 0.12 26.35 8.49
C VAL A 169 -0.08 24.90 8.90
N SER A 170 0.66 24.47 9.92
CA SER A 170 0.57 23.16 10.55
C SER A 170 -0.70 23.02 11.41
N ALA A 171 -0.96 21.82 11.93
CA ALA A 171 -2.12 21.54 12.79
C ALA A 171 -2.13 22.40 14.07
N GLY A 172 -0.96 22.68 14.63
CA GLY A 172 -0.75 23.57 15.78
C GLY A 172 -0.68 25.06 15.40
N GLY A 173 -0.87 25.41 14.12
CA GLY A 173 -0.95 26.79 13.64
C GLY A 173 0.40 27.47 13.44
N LYS A 174 1.48 26.71 13.23
CA LYS A 174 2.81 27.26 12.90
C LYS A 174 2.99 27.30 11.39
N ASP A 175 3.71 28.32 10.94
CA ASP A 175 4.01 28.49 9.52
C ASP A 175 4.89 27.35 8.99
N ILE A 176 4.54 26.86 7.79
CA ILE A 176 5.34 25.92 7.01
C ILE A 176 5.71 26.61 5.71
N GLU A 177 7.00 26.65 5.44
CA GLU A 177 7.60 27.34 4.29
C GLU A 177 8.55 26.42 3.53
N VAL A 178 8.81 26.80 2.28
CA VAL A 178 9.83 26.19 1.42
C VAL A 178 10.73 27.29 0.88
N VAL A 179 12.05 27.04 0.81
CA VAL A 179 13.00 27.96 0.19
C VAL A 179 13.37 27.45 -1.20
N ARG A 180 13.15 28.28 -2.23
CA ARG A 180 13.56 28.00 -3.61
C ARG A 180 14.94 28.58 -3.92
N PHE A 181 15.72 27.82 -4.67
CA PHE A 181 16.94 28.24 -5.33
C PHE A 181 16.93 27.78 -6.80
N GLY A 182 17.50 28.57 -7.71
CA GLY A 182 17.48 28.30 -9.14
C GLY A 182 16.09 28.49 -9.77
N ASN A 183 16.06 28.40 -11.10
CA ASN A 183 14.85 28.49 -11.93
C ASN A 183 14.90 27.46 -13.09
N GLY A 184 15.70 26.40 -12.94
CA GLY A 184 15.89 25.38 -13.95
C GLY A 184 14.71 24.39 -14.05
N PRO A 185 14.54 23.69 -15.19
CA PRO A 185 13.41 22.80 -15.41
C PRO A 185 13.44 21.51 -14.58
N GLU A 186 14.61 21.07 -14.11
CA GLU A 186 14.71 19.86 -13.27
C GLU A 186 14.51 20.24 -11.80
N VAL A 187 13.55 19.64 -11.12
CA VAL A 187 13.14 20.02 -9.77
C VAL A 187 13.62 18.99 -8.75
N VAL A 188 14.31 19.43 -7.70
CA VAL A 188 14.68 18.60 -6.55
C VAL A 188 14.07 19.18 -5.29
N LEU A 189 13.43 18.34 -4.48
CA LEU A 189 12.84 18.73 -3.20
C LEU A 189 13.56 18.04 -2.04
N LEU A 190 14.09 18.82 -1.11
CA LEU A 190 14.67 18.35 0.15
C LEU A 190 13.70 18.64 1.29
N VAL A 191 13.44 17.65 2.14
CA VAL A 191 12.48 17.76 3.24
C VAL A 191 13.11 17.30 4.54
N GLY A 192 13.20 18.21 5.49
CA GLY A 192 13.59 17.92 6.87
C GLY A 192 12.38 17.94 7.82
N GLY A 193 12.61 17.39 9.01
CA GLY A 193 11.70 17.57 10.14
C GLY A 193 10.38 16.85 10.04
N ILE A 194 10.26 15.75 9.26
CA ILE A 194 9.04 14.94 9.28
C ILE A 194 8.78 14.34 10.67
N HIS A 195 9.86 13.92 11.36
CA HIS A 195 9.86 13.64 12.80
C HIS A 195 10.80 14.59 13.56
N TYR A 196 10.67 15.91 13.35
CA TYR A 196 11.58 16.92 13.92
C TYR A 196 11.91 16.71 15.41
N GLY A 197 10.92 16.39 16.24
CA GLY A 197 11.13 16.24 17.67
C GLY A 197 11.93 14.98 18.02
N TYR A 198 11.81 13.94 17.20
CA TYR A 198 12.52 12.67 17.33
C TYR A 198 13.94 12.76 16.77
N ALA A 199 14.10 13.44 15.63
CA ALA A 199 15.36 13.68 14.94
C ALA A 199 15.59 15.18 14.64
N PRO A 200 15.96 15.99 15.66
CA PRO A 200 16.18 17.43 15.48
C PRO A 200 17.28 17.77 14.47
N ASN A 201 18.24 16.87 14.27
CA ASN A 201 19.32 17.05 13.31
C ASN A 201 18.83 17.21 11.86
N SER A 202 17.70 16.60 11.48
CA SER A 202 17.13 16.73 10.14
C SER A 202 16.80 18.19 9.79
N VAL A 203 16.23 18.94 10.75
CA VAL A 203 15.92 20.37 10.59
C VAL A 203 17.19 21.21 10.60
N ALA A 204 18.11 20.92 11.52
CA ALA A 204 19.40 21.63 11.58
C ALA A 204 20.18 21.48 10.26
N LEU A 205 20.17 20.28 9.66
CA LEU A 205 20.80 20.02 8.37
C LEU A 205 20.15 20.84 7.25
N MET A 206 18.82 20.88 7.18
CA MET A 206 18.13 21.68 6.16
C MET A 206 18.46 23.18 6.30
N GLN A 207 18.54 23.70 7.53
CA GLN A 207 18.93 25.08 7.78
C GLN A 207 20.36 25.36 7.28
N GLN A 208 21.32 24.47 7.56
CA GLN A 208 22.68 24.61 7.04
C GLN A 208 22.77 24.48 5.50
N LEU A 209 21.93 23.65 4.88
CA LEU A 209 21.84 23.57 3.42
C LEU A 209 21.29 24.87 2.81
N ILE A 210 20.24 25.46 3.43
CA ILE A 210 19.69 26.76 3.02
C ILE A 210 20.77 27.84 3.09
N GLU A 211 21.52 27.91 4.19
CA GLU A 211 22.64 28.85 4.35
C GLU A 211 23.72 28.63 3.27
N TYR A 212 24.15 27.37 3.07
CA TYR A 212 25.17 27.03 2.09
C TYR A 212 24.79 27.43 0.66
N PHE A 213 23.57 27.09 0.22
CA PHE A 213 23.13 27.41 -1.14
C PHE A 213 22.81 28.89 -1.31
N GLY A 214 22.38 29.58 -0.25
CA GLY A 214 22.23 31.03 -0.24
C GLY A 214 23.55 31.76 -0.48
N GLU A 215 24.66 31.23 0.04
CA GLU A 215 26.01 31.76 -0.19
C GLU A 215 26.64 31.27 -1.51
N LYS A 216 26.26 30.09 -1.98
CA LYS A 216 26.90 29.39 -3.11
C LYS A 216 25.88 28.86 -4.12
N LEU A 217 25.12 29.77 -4.72
CA LEU A 217 24.17 29.44 -5.77
C LEU A 217 24.79 28.65 -6.94
N THR A 218 26.07 28.88 -7.25
CA THR A 218 26.80 28.17 -8.31
C THR A 218 27.07 26.69 -8.02
N ALA A 219 26.79 26.22 -6.80
CA ALA A 219 26.82 24.80 -6.47
C ALA A 219 25.57 24.05 -6.97
N ILE A 220 24.51 24.77 -7.32
CA ILE A 220 23.30 24.22 -7.94
C ILE A 220 23.51 24.28 -9.47
N PRO A 221 23.33 23.16 -10.20
CA PRO A 221 23.40 23.18 -11.65
C PRO A 221 22.36 24.14 -12.27
N ASP A 222 22.74 24.86 -13.33
CA ASP A 222 21.92 25.93 -13.93
C ASP A 222 20.52 25.47 -14.38
N ASN A 223 20.36 24.18 -14.71
CA ASN A 223 19.09 23.58 -15.11
C ASN A 223 18.31 22.94 -13.96
N VAL A 224 18.72 23.14 -12.71
CA VAL A 224 18.02 22.64 -11.52
C VAL A 224 17.32 23.78 -10.77
N THR A 225 16.09 23.52 -10.34
CA THR A 225 15.42 24.24 -9.26
C THR A 225 15.45 23.38 -8.00
N LEU A 226 16.02 23.91 -6.93
CA LEU A 226 16.11 23.27 -5.63
C LEU A 226 15.11 23.89 -4.65
N TYR A 227 14.24 23.06 -4.08
CA TYR A 227 13.35 23.43 -3.00
C TYR A 227 13.79 22.76 -1.69
N ILE A 228 13.80 23.52 -0.60
CA ILE A 228 14.13 23.00 0.73
C ILE A 228 13.02 23.35 1.72
N VAL A 229 12.34 22.34 2.24
CA VAL A 229 11.45 22.45 3.39
C VAL A 229 12.25 22.13 4.64
N SER A 230 12.48 23.13 5.48
CA SER A 230 13.32 22.96 6.67
C SER A 230 12.68 22.06 7.71
N ASN A 231 11.38 22.26 7.97
CA ASN A 231 10.62 21.52 8.97
C ASN A 231 9.16 21.38 8.55
N ILE A 232 8.75 20.18 8.17
CA ILE A 232 7.35 19.88 7.83
C ILE A 232 6.48 19.58 9.06
N ASN A 233 7.07 19.29 10.22
CA ASN A 233 6.36 19.04 11.48
C ASN A 233 6.80 20.04 12.57
N PRO A 234 6.49 21.34 12.44
CA PRO A 234 6.99 22.35 13.38
C PRO A 234 6.36 22.24 14.79
N ASP A 235 5.27 21.49 14.95
CA ASP A 235 4.52 21.42 16.22
C ASP A 235 5.06 20.44 17.23
N THR A 236 5.76 19.42 16.76
CA THR A 236 6.26 18.34 17.59
C THR A 236 7.21 18.85 18.70
N PRO A 237 7.08 18.34 19.95
CA PRO A 237 8.03 18.65 21.01
C PRO A 237 9.37 17.94 20.77
N VAL A 238 10.47 18.67 20.97
CA VAL A 238 11.82 18.08 20.92
C VAL A 238 11.98 17.03 22.01
N SER A 239 12.11 15.78 21.60
CA SER A 239 12.15 14.58 22.43
C SER A 239 12.93 13.47 21.69
N PRO A 240 14.27 13.60 21.58
CA PRO A 240 15.09 12.72 20.75
C PRO A 240 14.87 11.23 21.07
N GLY A 241 14.67 10.42 20.02
CA GLY A 241 14.47 8.97 20.15
C GLY A 241 13.13 8.53 20.77
N LYS A 242 12.20 9.45 21.09
CA LYS A 242 10.92 9.12 21.72
C LYS A 242 9.74 9.32 20.78
N LEU A 243 8.73 8.45 20.90
CA LEU A 243 7.50 8.49 20.11
C LEU A 243 6.86 9.89 20.04
N VAL A 244 6.77 10.60 21.17
CA VAL A 244 6.16 11.94 21.21
C VAL A 244 6.85 12.96 20.30
N GLY A 245 8.15 12.79 20.01
CA GLY A 245 8.89 13.64 19.07
C GLY A 245 8.60 13.31 17.60
N ARG A 246 7.93 12.19 17.31
CA ARG A 246 7.56 11.79 15.93
C ARG A 246 6.22 12.37 15.49
N LEU A 247 5.31 12.59 16.43
CA LEU A 247 3.93 12.92 16.14
C LEU A 247 3.74 14.43 15.93
N ASN A 248 2.80 14.83 15.07
CA ASN A 248 2.37 16.22 14.93
C ASN A 248 1.44 16.65 16.08
N ALA A 249 0.88 17.87 16.02
CA ALA A 249 -0.02 18.40 17.04
C ALA A 249 -1.30 17.56 17.26
N ASN A 250 -1.73 16.80 16.24
CA ASN A 250 -2.90 15.92 16.30
C ASN A 250 -2.57 14.50 16.80
N GLY A 251 -1.31 14.21 17.10
CA GLY A 251 -0.87 12.87 17.50
C GLY A 251 -0.65 11.91 16.33
N VAL A 252 -0.56 12.43 15.10
CA VAL A 252 -0.35 11.64 13.87
C VAL A 252 1.13 11.63 13.51
N ASP A 253 1.66 10.46 13.15
CA ASP A 253 2.97 10.35 12.54
C ASP A 253 2.82 10.76 11.07
N LEU A 254 3.38 11.92 10.70
CA LEU A 254 3.24 12.44 9.33
C LEU A 254 3.79 11.46 8.28
N ASN A 255 4.74 10.58 8.63
CA ASN A 255 5.25 9.54 7.75
C ASN A 255 4.46 8.21 7.87
N ARG A 256 3.21 8.27 8.35
CA ARG A 256 2.21 7.19 8.33
C ARG A 256 0.89 7.65 7.72
N ASN A 257 0.82 8.88 7.18
CA ASN A 257 -0.40 9.53 6.72
C ASN A 257 -0.55 9.53 5.18
N TRP A 258 0.18 8.69 4.43
CA TRP A 258 0.22 8.71 2.96
C TRP A 258 -0.49 7.52 2.30
N ASP A 259 -0.94 7.67 1.05
CA ASP A 259 -1.67 6.62 0.30
C ASP A 259 -0.75 5.51 -0.26
N CYS A 260 -0.08 4.81 0.64
CA CYS A 260 0.55 3.53 0.35
C CYS A 260 0.34 2.57 1.53
N ARG A 261 -0.52 1.56 1.32
CA ARG A 261 -0.83 0.53 2.33
C ARG A 261 -1.23 1.14 3.69
N TRP A 262 -1.88 2.29 3.65
CA TRP A 262 -2.19 3.10 4.83
C TRP A 262 -3.02 2.35 5.86
N LEU A 263 -2.72 2.57 7.14
CA LEU A 263 -3.50 2.06 8.27
C LEU A 263 -3.73 3.19 9.27
N PRO A 264 -4.92 3.29 9.90
CA PRO A 264 -5.20 4.30 10.92
C PRO A 264 -4.34 4.13 12.18
N ASN A 265 -3.94 2.90 12.49
CA ASN A 265 -3.07 2.56 13.62
C ASN A 265 -1.76 1.99 13.07
N ALA A 266 -0.74 2.83 12.94
CA ALA A 266 0.52 2.43 12.35
C ALA A 266 1.45 1.75 13.36
N LEU A 267 2.33 0.86 12.85
CA LEU A 267 3.47 0.35 13.60
C LEU A 267 4.57 1.42 13.64
N ILE A 268 4.90 1.88 14.83
CA ILE A 268 5.90 2.91 15.09
C ILE A 268 6.80 2.42 16.22
N LEU A 269 8.12 2.36 15.96
CA LEU A 269 9.11 1.90 16.95
C LEU A 269 8.79 0.50 17.54
N GLY A 270 8.19 -0.38 16.72
CA GLY A 270 7.82 -1.74 17.13
C GLY A 270 6.48 -1.86 17.88
N GLU A 271 5.74 -0.77 18.05
CA GLU A 271 4.44 -0.75 18.74
C GLU A 271 3.33 -0.19 17.82
N ILE A 272 2.13 -0.77 17.91
CA ILE A 272 0.95 -0.22 17.23
C ILE A 272 0.49 1.01 18.02
N VAL A 273 0.50 2.17 17.38
CA VAL A 273 0.08 3.43 18.01
C VAL A 273 -1.32 3.81 17.49
N PRO A 274 -2.38 3.77 18.32
CA PRO A 274 -3.73 4.09 17.88
C PRO A 274 -3.87 5.50 17.30
N GLY A 275 -4.54 5.62 16.16
CA GLY A 275 -4.78 6.90 15.46
C GLY A 275 -3.55 7.54 14.82
N SER A 276 -2.37 6.93 14.95
CA SER A 276 -1.10 7.51 14.47
C SER A 276 -0.97 7.59 12.94
N GLY A 277 -1.82 6.90 12.19
CA GLY A 277 -1.92 7.06 10.74
C GLY A 277 -2.79 8.24 10.31
N GLY A 278 -3.55 8.83 11.22
CA GLY A 278 -4.55 9.86 10.94
C GLY A 278 -5.96 9.30 10.78
N THR A 279 -6.93 10.18 10.51
CA THR A 279 -8.33 9.79 10.33
C THR A 279 -8.60 9.16 8.96
N GLU A 280 -7.79 9.52 7.97
CA GLU A 280 -7.80 9.02 6.60
C GLU A 280 -6.44 9.29 5.94
N VAL A 281 -6.23 8.74 4.74
CA VAL A 281 -5.07 9.12 3.92
C VAL A 281 -5.04 10.63 3.72
N PHE A 282 -3.87 11.25 3.94
CA PHE A 282 -3.66 12.68 3.83
C PHE A 282 -4.55 13.54 4.75
N SER A 283 -4.97 13.01 5.91
CA SER A 283 -5.79 13.77 6.87
C SER A 283 -5.08 15.01 7.42
N GLU A 284 -3.74 14.99 7.54
CA GLU A 284 -3.02 16.04 8.25
C GLU A 284 -2.76 17.27 7.37
N PRO A 285 -2.90 18.49 7.90
CA PRO A 285 -2.64 19.71 7.14
C PRO A 285 -1.20 19.76 6.62
N GLU A 286 -0.23 19.31 7.39
CA GLU A 286 1.18 19.24 6.96
C GLU A 286 1.36 18.31 5.75
N THR A 287 0.72 17.13 5.80
CA THR A 287 0.70 16.17 4.71
C THR A 287 0.05 16.75 3.45
N GLN A 288 -1.09 17.43 3.59
CA GLN A 288 -1.79 18.06 2.47
C GLN A 288 -0.96 19.18 1.84
N LEU A 289 -0.28 20.00 2.65
CA LEU A 289 0.60 21.06 2.17
C LEU A 289 1.74 20.48 1.32
N LEU A 290 2.42 19.45 1.83
CA LEU A 290 3.51 18.82 1.10
C LEU A 290 3.02 18.11 -0.17
N LYS A 291 1.92 17.36 -0.09
CA LYS A 291 1.29 16.69 -1.25
C LYS A 291 0.95 17.69 -2.34
N ASN A 292 0.24 18.77 -2.00
CA ASN A 292 -0.16 19.80 -2.96
C ASN A 292 1.05 20.48 -3.59
N PHE A 293 2.10 20.74 -2.81
CA PHE A 293 3.34 21.31 -3.32
C PHE A 293 4.05 20.36 -4.29
N ILE A 294 4.14 19.07 -3.96
CA ILE A 294 4.73 18.04 -4.83
C ILE A 294 3.92 17.90 -6.14
N GLU A 295 2.59 17.86 -6.06
CA GLU A 295 1.74 17.77 -7.25
C GLU A 295 1.87 19.00 -8.16
N GLN A 296 2.08 20.20 -7.59
CA GLN A 296 2.27 21.43 -8.36
C GLN A 296 3.68 21.56 -8.95
N SER A 297 4.70 21.16 -8.19
CA SER A 297 6.11 21.32 -8.59
C SER A 297 6.65 20.17 -9.43
N GLN A 298 6.03 18.98 -9.36
CA GLN A 298 6.43 17.77 -10.09
C GLN A 298 7.94 17.47 -9.97
N PRO A 299 8.46 17.25 -8.74
CA PRO A 299 9.89 17.03 -8.54
C PRO A 299 10.40 15.79 -9.27
N ASN A 300 11.60 15.89 -9.83
CA ASN A 300 12.35 14.77 -10.40
C ASN A 300 12.94 13.86 -9.30
N ALA A 301 13.13 14.39 -8.09
CA ALA A 301 13.52 13.63 -6.92
C ALA A 301 13.09 14.33 -5.62
N VAL A 302 12.74 13.53 -4.61
CA VAL A 302 12.49 14.01 -3.24
C VAL A 302 13.40 13.28 -2.26
N ILE A 303 14.07 14.02 -1.37
CA ILE A 303 14.94 13.44 -0.34
C ILE A 303 14.43 13.88 1.03
N PHE A 304 14.20 12.89 1.89
CA PHE A 304 13.82 13.07 3.29
C PHE A 304 14.98 12.69 4.19
N TRP A 305 15.11 13.38 5.32
CA TRP A 305 16.06 13.01 6.38
C TRP A 305 15.33 12.57 7.64
N GLU A 306 15.78 11.47 8.20
CA GLU A 306 15.29 10.90 9.45
C GLU A 306 16.45 10.17 10.16
N VAL A 307 16.19 9.47 11.26
CA VAL A 307 17.19 8.71 12.00
C VAL A 307 16.78 7.25 12.10
N SER A 308 17.77 6.36 12.13
CA SER A 308 17.55 4.94 12.40
C SER A 308 18.55 4.40 13.44
N ASP A 309 18.32 3.17 13.90
CA ASP A 309 19.26 2.49 14.78
C ASP A 309 20.59 2.11 14.09
N ASN A 310 20.70 2.30 12.77
CA ASN A 310 21.94 2.07 12.04
C ASN A 310 22.95 3.21 12.30
N LYS A 311 24.02 2.90 13.04
CA LYS A 311 25.09 3.85 13.40
C LYS A 311 26.06 4.20 12.28
N ASP A 312 25.96 3.55 11.13
CA ASP A 312 26.80 3.82 9.96
C ASP A 312 26.07 4.67 8.90
N GLY A 313 24.78 4.95 9.11
CA GLY A 313 23.92 5.66 8.18
C GLY A 313 23.37 4.74 7.08
N LEU A 314 22.17 5.02 6.60
CA LEU A 314 21.50 4.19 5.60
C LEU A 314 20.73 5.04 4.58
N VAL A 315 20.90 4.73 3.29
CA VAL A 315 20.04 5.27 2.23
C VAL A 315 18.95 4.25 1.90
N SER A 316 17.69 4.64 2.05
CA SER A 316 16.51 3.81 1.78
C SER A 316 15.69 4.40 0.63
N PRO A 317 15.43 3.66 -0.45
CA PRO A 317 14.48 4.06 -1.48
C PRO A 317 13.03 3.88 -1.01
N GLY A 318 12.11 4.64 -1.61
CA GLY A 318 10.68 4.36 -1.56
C GLY A 318 10.31 3.07 -2.30
N ALA A 319 9.27 2.40 -1.83
CA ALA A 319 8.84 1.06 -2.25
C ALA A 319 7.41 0.71 -1.82
N CYS A 320 6.39 1.12 -2.59
CA CYS A 320 5.01 0.83 -2.20
C CYS A 320 4.51 -0.56 -2.61
N GLU A 321 4.74 -0.89 -3.87
CA GLU A 321 4.36 -2.15 -4.49
C GLU A 321 5.59 -3.02 -4.65
N VAL A 322 5.40 -4.30 -5.00
CA VAL A 322 6.52 -5.27 -5.12
C VAL A 322 7.61 -4.78 -6.09
N ARG A 323 7.31 -3.88 -7.04
CA ARG A 323 8.25 -3.44 -8.08
C ARG A 323 8.07 -2.02 -8.63
N SER A 324 7.71 -1.01 -7.84
CA SER A 324 8.03 0.35 -8.29
C SER A 324 9.52 0.62 -7.99
N LEU A 325 10.28 0.86 -9.05
CA LEU A 325 11.75 0.95 -9.05
C LEU A 325 12.20 2.36 -9.42
N VAL A 326 11.34 3.38 -9.33
CA VAL A 326 11.76 4.74 -9.69
C VAL A 326 12.74 5.30 -8.66
N SER A 327 12.65 4.85 -7.41
CA SER A 327 13.49 5.31 -6.31
C SER A 327 14.86 4.61 -6.23
N VAL A 328 14.93 3.32 -6.58
CA VAL A 328 16.16 2.49 -6.45
C VAL A 328 17.37 3.05 -7.22
N PRO A 329 17.24 3.52 -8.48
CA PRO A 329 18.36 4.09 -9.24
C PRO A 329 19.01 5.30 -8.56
N LEU A 330 18.26 6.05 -7.73
CA LEU A 330 18.75 7.25 -7.08
C LEU A 330 19.70 6.93 -5.90
N VAL A 331 19.54 5.76 -5.29
CA VAL A 331 20.20 5.36 -4.04
C VAL A 331 21.73 5.46 -4.13
N GLN A 332 22.32 4.97 -5.22
CA GLN A 332 23.79 4.93 -5.38
C GLN A 332 24.42 6.32 -5.48
N TYR A 333 23.69 7.32 -5.97
CA TYR A 333 24.21 8.68 -6.08
C TYR A 333 24.46 9.29 -4.71
N TYR A 334 23.54 9.08 -3.77
CA TYR A 334 23.71 9.54 -2.40
C TYR A 334 24.71 8.66 -1.65
N ALA A 335 24.50 7.34 -1.64
CA ALA A 335 25.26 6.38 -0.84
C ALA A 335 26.76 6.39 -1.18
N ASN A 336 27.14 6.42 -2.46
CA ASN A 336 28.55 6.43 -2.85
C ASN A 336 29.26 7.74 -2.47
N ALA A 337 28.54 8.85 -2.49
CA ALA A 337 29.10 10.16 -2.14
C ALA A 337 29.29 10.31 -0.63
N THR A 338 28.39 9.75 0.18
CA THR A 338 28.47 9.81 1.64
C THR A 338 29.21 8.65 2.28
N GLY A 339 29.40 7.56 1.54
CA GLY A 339 29.91 6.28 2.04
C GLY A 339 28.92 5.54 2.94
N TYR A 340 27.63 5.91 2.91
CA TYR A 340 26.59 5.21 3.65
C TYR A 340 26.29 3.83 3.04
N ASP A 341 25.85 2.92 3.91
CA ASP A 341 25.18 1.72 3.45
C ASP A 341 23.86 2.08 2.77
N TYR A 342 23.36 1.15 1.97
CA TYR A 342 22.11 1.37 1.27
C TYR A 342 21.34 0.09 1.04
N VAL A 343 20.01 0.24 1.01
CA VAL A 343 19.10 -0.85 0.67
C VAL A 343 19.15 -1.04 -0.85
N ASN A 344 19.78 -2.13 -1.31
CA ASN A 344 20.21 -2.30 -2.70
C ASN A 344 19.70 -3.53 -3.44
N LYS A 345 18.86 -4.34 -2.80
CA LYS A 345 18.52 -5.67 -3.30
C LYS A 345 17.11 -5.74 -3.90
N GLN A 346 16.88 -6.81 -4.65
CA GLN A 346 15.57 -7.40 -4.95
C GLN A 346 14.62 -7.49 -3.73
N GLU A 347 15.17 -7.40 -2.50
CA GLU A 347 14.53 -7.33 -1.19
C GLU A 347 13.88 -5.96 -0.86
N VAL A 348 13.75 -5.05 -1.82
CA VAL A 348 12.64 -4.08 -1.85
C VAL A 348 11.30 -4.83 -2.07
N LEU A 349 11.13 -5.99 -1.43
CA LEU A 349 9.84 -6.52 -1.08
C LEU A 349 9.33 -5.54 -0.04
N ALA A 350 8.43 -4.68 -0.49
CA ALA A 350 7.79 -3.63 0.27
C ALA A 350 7.61 -4.06 1.73
N ASN A 351 8.35 -3.47 2.69
CA ASN A 351 8.17 -3.78 4.11
C ASN A 351 6.69 -3.55 4.43
N PHE A 352 5.90 -4.63 4.55
CA PHE A 352 4.45 -4.56 4.68
C PHE A 352 4.01 -3.96 6.01
N GLU A 353 4.94 -3.87 6.96
CA GLU A 353 4.73 -3.19 8.24
C GLU A 353 4.98 -1.67 8.13
N LEU A 354 5.68 -1.20 7.09
CA LEU A 354 5.89 0.22 6.81
C LEU A 354 4.72 0.78 5.98
N THR A 355 3.62 1.03 6.68
CA THR A 355 2.38 1.55 6.13
C THR A 355 2.37 3.08 6.11
N GLY A 356 1.71 3.68 5.13
CA GLY A 356 1.47 5.12 5.08
C GLY A 356 2.72 6.00 4.91
N ASP A 357 3.83 5.44 4.42
CA ASP A 357 5.11 6.15 4.23
C ASP A 357 5.10 7.05 2.97
N VAL A 358 5.69 8.25 3.09
CA VAL A 358 5.71 9.26 2.01
C VAL A 358 6.58 8.83 0.83
N SER A 359 7.74 8.22 1.08
CA SER A 359 8.64 7.79 0.02
C SER A 359 8.01 6.64 -0.78
N ASN A 360 7.29 5.73 -0.10
CA ASN A 360 6.51 4.69 -0.75
C ASN A 360 5.39 5.29 -1.62
N TRP A 361 4.62 6.26 -1.11
CA TRP A 361 3.60 6.92 -1.92
C TRP A 361 4.19 7.63 -3.15
N LEU A 362 5.33 8.31 -3.00
CA LEU A 362 6.02 8.96 -4.12
C LEU A 362 6.45 7.94 -5.18
N ASP A 363 7.02 6.82 -4.74
CA ASP A 363 7.41 5.72 -5.59
C ASP A 363 6.20 5.10 -6.33
N LYS A 364 5.04 4.95 -5.65
CA LYS A 364 3.76 4.53 -6.26
C LYS A 364 3.31 5.47 -7.38
N ILE A 365 3.50 6.78 -7.23
CA ILE A 365 3.10 7.77 -8.25
C ILE A 365 4.20 8.10 -9.26
N GLY A 366 5.32 7.39 -9.22
CA GLY A 366 6.40 7.51 -10.20
C GLY A 366 7.41 8.64 -9.93
N ILE A 367 7.46 9.17 -8.70
CA ILE A 367 8.44 10.17 -8.28
C ILE A 367 9.55 9.48 -7.47
N PRO A 368 10.82 9.51 -7.92
CA PRO A 368 11.94 8.98 -7.16
C PRO A 368 12.06 9.63 -5.78
N ALA A 369 12.12 8.81 -4.72
CA ALA A 369 12.23 9.31 -3.35
C ALA A 369 13.22 8.51 -2.50
N LEU A 370 13.97 9.21 -1.65
CA LEU A 370 14.88 8.60 -0.67
C LEU A 370 14.55 9.06 0.75
N PHE A 371 14.66 8.14 1.70
CA PHE A 371 14.96 8.46 3.09
C PHE A 371 16.45 8.28 3.35
N ILE A 372 17.09 9.32 3.87
CA ILE A 372 18.42 9.28 4.42
C ILE A 372 18.28 9.11 5.93
N LEU A 373 18.68 7.94 6.44
CA LEU A 373 18.66 7.62 7.85
C LEU A 373 20.02 7.97 8.46
N LEU A 374 20.06 9.08 9.17
CA LEU A 374 21.25 9.58 9.85
C LEU A 374 21.63 8.66 11.04
N PRO A 375 22.93 8.58 11.39
CA PRO A 375 23.44 7.74 12.49
C PRO A 375 22.98 8.10 13.92
N ASP A 376 22.63 9.36 14.13
CA ASP A 376 22.40 9.95 15.45
C ASP A 376 21.18 10.88 15.42
N PHE A 377 20.56 11.16 16.57
CA PHE A 377 19.36 11.99 16.66
C PHE A 377 19.66 13.50 16.60
N GLU A 378 20.83 13.91 17.08
CA GLU A 378 21.19 15.32 17.27
C GLU A 378 22.46 15.69 16.48
N GLU A 379 23.37 14.74 16.30
CA GLU A 379 24.62 14.95 15.57
C GLU A 379 24.51 14.51 14.09
N TYR A 380 25.30 15.17 13.23
CA TYR A 380 25.48 14.82 11.83
C TYR A 380 26.76 15.47 11.28
N GLU A 381 27.31 14.91 10.20
CA GLU A 381 28.49 15.46 9.53
C GLU A 381 28.06 16.26 8.29
N PHE A 382 27.93 17.57 8.43
CA PHE A 382 27.40 18.43 7.36
C PHE A 382 28.10 18.24 6.01
N GLN A 383 29.44 18.11 5.99
CA GLN A 383 30.19 17.95 4.74
C GLN A 383 29.86 16.63 4.02
N ARG A 384 29.53 15.58 4.77
CA ARG A 384 29.12 14.30 4.21
C ARG A 384 27.74 14.43 3.57
N GLU A 385 26.76 14.97 4.29
CA GLU A 385 25.40 15.13 3.77
C GLU A 385 25.37 16.08 2.56
N LEU A 386 26.15 17.16 2.61
CA LEU A 386 26.32 18.06 1.48
C LEU A 386 26.87 17.34 0.24
N GLN A 387 27.83 16.42 0.38
CA GLN A 387 28.34 15.63 -0.74
C GLN A 387 27.26 14.73 -1.35
N GLY A 388 26.43 14.11 -0.52
CA GLY A 388 25.26 13.34 -0.96
C GLY A 388 24.28 14.19 -1.77
N VAL A 389 23.91 15.36 -1.25
CA VAL A 389 23.02 16.31 -1.92
C VAL A 389 23.61 16.77 -3.26
N LEU A 390 24.87 17.22 -3.28
CA LEU A 390 25.53 17.68 -4.51
C LEU A 390 25.63 16.58 -5.57
N SER A 391 25.85 15.34 -5.15
CA SER A 391 25.85 14.17 -6.05
C SER A 391 24.49 13.95 -6.70
N VAL A 392 23.40 14.01 -5.92
CA VAL A 392 22.04 13.89 -6.45
C VAL A 392 21.69 15.06 -7.39
N LEU A 393 22.01 16.31 -7.00
CA LEU A 393 21.78 17.48 -7.86
C LEU A 393 22.50 17.33 -9.21
N THR A 394 23.75 16.87 -9.19
CA THR A 394 24.53 16.62 -10.41
C THR A 394 23.91 15.52 -11.28
N ALA A 395 23.41 14.45 -10.64
CA ALA A 395 22.76 13.36 -11.35
C ALA A 395 21.43 13.81 -11.99
N ILE A 396 20.61 14.58 -11.28
CA ILE A 396 19.32 15.12 -11.77
C ILE A 396 19.53 16.15 -12.88
N ALA A 397 20.56 16.98 -12.77
CA ALA A 397 20.94 17.93 -13.81
C ALA A 397 21.29 17.27 -15.15
N GLU A 398 21.61 15.97 -15.14
CA GLU A 398 21.81 15.18 -16.34
C GLU A 398 20.77 14.05 -16.37
N PRO A 399 19.50 14.33 -16.73
CA PRO A 399 18.43 13.35 -16.63
C PRO A 399 18.75 12.05 -17.35
N GLN A 400 19.55 12.05 -18.42
CA GLN A 400 20.02 10.84 -19.10
C GLN A 400 20.83 9.88 -18.21
N LYS A 401 21.46 10.37 -17.13
CA LYS A 401 22.19 9.56 -16.13
C LYS A 401 21.25 8.89 -15.12
N ILE A 402 20.11 9.51 -14.79
CA ILE A 402 19.09 8.95 -13.89
C ILE A 402 18.01 8.18 -14.67
N GLN A 403 17.65 8.67 -15.86
CA GLN A 403 16.93 7.99 -16.95
C GLN A 403 17.82 6.94 -17.64
N GLN A 404 18.54 6.16 -16.84
CA GLN A 404 18.33 4.74 -17.05
C GLN A 404 16.87 4.50 -16.62
N THR A 405 15.92 4.72 -17.55
CA THR A 405 14.77 3.81 -17.68
C THR A 405 15.34 2.44 -17.34
N PRO A 406 14.82 1.66 -16.36
CA PRO A 406 15.47 0.43 -15.89
C PRO A 406 16.02 -0.24 -17.12
N THR A 407 17.36 -0.21 -17.31
CA THR A 407 17.98 -0.22 -18.67
C THR A 407 17.11 -1.12 -19.52
N PRO A 408 16.38 -0.62 -20.56
CA PRO A 408 15.42 -1.47 -21.26
C PRO A 408 16.23 -2.70 -21.57
N VAL A 409 15.89 -3.79 -20.87
CA VAL A 409 16.70 -5.00 -20.95
C VAL A 409 16.69 -5.23 -22.44
N SER A 410 17.85 -5.23 -23.09
CA SER A 410 17.90 -5.18 -24.54
C SER A 410 17.39 -6.54 -25.01
N CYS A 411 16.08 -6.67 -25.10
CA CYS A 411 15.39 -7.92 -25.33
C CYS A 411 15.75 -8.31 -26.75
N SER A 412 16.45 -9.42 -26.88
CA SER A 412 16.81 -9.97 -28.18
C SER A 412 15.56 -10.43 -28.94
N GLU A 413 14.54 -10.88 -28.21
CA GLU A 413 13.29 -11.37 -28.78
C GLU A 413 12.18 -10.29 -28.75
N PRO A 414 11.42 -10.14 -29.85
CA PRO A 414 10.28 -9.24 -29.88
C PRO A 414 9.08 -9.84 -29.13
N VAL A 415 8.37 -8.98 -28.40
CA VAL A 415 7.06 -9.33 -27.82
C VAL A 415 6.05 -9.55 -28.93
N ASN A 416 5.16 -10.55 -28.77
CA ASN A 416 4.03 -10.76 -29.64
C ASN A 416 3.21 -9.46 -29.78
N PRO A 417 2.99 -8.93 -30.99
CA PRO A 417 2.23 -7.70 -31.19
C PRO A 417 0.84 -7.70 -30.55
N ALA A 418 0.18 -8.87 -30.47
CA ALA A 418 -1.12 -9.02 -29.82
C ALA A 418 -1.07 -8.75 -28.30
N TRP A 419 0.10 -8.89 -27.69
CA TRP A 419 0.34 -8.65 -26.27
C TRP A 419 1.21 -7.42 -26.03
N ALA A 420 1.45 -6.57 -27.03
CA ALA A 420 2.32 -5.41 -26.86
C ALA A 420 1.79 -4.42 -25.80
N ALA A 421 0.48 -4.16 -25.77
CA ALA A 421 -0.14 -3.31 -24.75
C ALA A 421 -0.07 -3.95 -23.35
N LEU A 422 -0.37 -5.25 -23.29
CA LEU A 422 -0.34 -6.03 -22.05
C LEU A 422 1.09 -6.12 -21.49
N HIS A 423 2.07 -6.39 -22.33
CA HIS A 423 3.48 -6.36 -21.94
C HIS A 423 3.90 -4.96 -21.52
N ALA A 424 3.53 -3.90 -22.23
CA ALA A 424 3.88 -2.53 -21.81
C ALA A 424 3.35 -2.18 -20.41
N GLU A 425 2.15 -2.64 -20.07
CA GLU A 425 1.54 -2.49 -18.75
C GLU A 425 2.28 -3.30 -17.67
N TYR A 426 2.73 -4.53 -18.00
CA TYR A 426 3.35 -5.45 -17.05
C TYR A 426 4.86 -5.69 -17.28
N GLN A 427 5.55 -4.83 -18.04
CA GLN A 427 6.90 -5.08 -18.56
C GLN A 427 7.93 -5.30 -17.45
N PHE A 428 7.79 -4.58 -16.34
CA PHE A 428 8.70 -4.70 -15.20
C PHE A 428 8.42 -5.94 -14.34
N ARG A 429 7.23 -6.56 -14.49
CA ARG A 429 6.85 -7.82 -13.83
C ARG A 429 7.21 -9.04 -14.68
N LEU A 430 6.93 -9.01 -15.99
CA LEU A 430 7.24 -10.09 -16.94
C LEU A 430 8.72 -10.11 -17.38
N GLY A 431 9.36 -8.95 -17.49
CA GLY A 431 10.71 -8.81 -18.03
C GLY A 431 10.77 -8.97 -19.55
N CYS A 432 11.92 -9.42 -20.07
CA CYS A 432 12.12 -9.57 -21.52
C CYS A 432 11.43 -10.81 -22.06
N ALA A 433 10.90 -10.74 -23.28
CA ALA A 433 10.60 -11.94 -24.04
C ALA A 433 11.88 -12.76 -24.22
N GLU A 434 11.80 -14.07 -23.94
CA GLU A 434 12.90 -15.02 -24.11
C GLU A 434 12.62 -16.02 -25.24
N SER A 435 11.38 -16.08 -25.71
CA SER A 435 10.95 -16.92 -26.81
C SER A 435 10.05 -16.16 -27.78
N GLY A 436 9.92 -16.69 -29.00
CA GLY A 436 8.78 -16.37 -29.86
C GLY A 436 7.51 -17.08 -29.36
N VAL A 437 6.37 -16.83 -30.02
CA VAL A 437 5.11 -17.50 -29.65
C VAL A 437 5.20 -19.00 -29.93
N THR A 438 4.94 -19.81 -28.91
CA THR A 438 4.83 -21.26 -28.97
C THR A 438 3.37 -21.70 -28.79
N GLN A 439 3.09 -22.95 -29.17
CA GLN A 439 1.75 -23.56 -29.08
C GLN A 439 1.87 -24.95 -28.44
N PRO A 440 2.30 -25.06 -27.16
CA PRO A 440 2.40 -26.34 -26.51
C PRO A 440 1.02 -26.95 -26.31
N GLN A 441 0.93 -28.29 -26.36
CA GLN A 441 -0.27 -28.96 -25.88
C GLN A 441 -0.46 -28.58 -24.41
N SER A 442 -1.63 -28.06 -24.10
CA SER A 442 -1.98 -27.64 -22.75
C SER A 442 -3.35 -28.17 -22.40
N VAL A 443 -3.50 -28.67 -21.19
CA VAL A 443 -4.80 -29.04 -20.64
C VAL A 443 -5.08 -28.20 -19.41
N TRP A 444 -6.34 -27.87 -19.20
CA TRP A 444 -6.75 -27.22 -17.97
C TRP A 444 -8.00 -27.90 -17.43
N GLN A 445 -8.20 -27.75 -16.13
CA GLN A 445 -9.34 -28.34 -15.44
C GLN A 445 -9.83 -27.38 -14.35
N PRO A 446 -11.14 -27.10 -14.26
CA PRO A 446 -11.71 -26.32 -13.19
C PRO A 446 -11.91 -27.17 -11.92
N PHE A 447 -11.77 -26.51 -10.78
CA PHE A 447 -11.95 -27.03 -9.45
C PHE A 447 -12.87 -26.10 -8.65
N GLU A 448 -13.23 -26.47 -7.42
CA GLU A 448 -14.14 -25.69 -6.57
C GLU A 448 -13.58 -24.29 -6.20
N HIS A 449 -12.26 -24.17 -6.05
CA HIS A 449 -11.58 -22.94 -5.59
C HIS A 449 -10.44 -22.50 -6.52
N GLY A 450 -10.58 -22.81 -7.81
CA GLY A 450 -9.59 -22.42 -8.79
C GLY A 450 -9.59 -23.31 -10.03
N ARG A 451 -8.44 -23.34 -10.70
CA ARG A 451 -8.21 -24.19 -11.87
C ARG A 451 -6.78 -24.68 -11.88
N ILE A 452 -6.54 -25.82 -12.51
CA ILE A 452 -5.19 -26.33 -12.74
C ILE A 452 -4.92 -26.31 -14.24
N LEU A 453 -3.75 -25.81 -14.63
CA LEU A 453 -3.24 -25.77 -15.99
C LEU A 453 -1.99 -26.65 -16.07
N TRP A 454 -1.86 -27.47 -17.11
CA TRP A 454 -0.64 -28.18 -17.44
C TRP A 454 -0.18 -27.81 -18.85
N ARG A 455 1.12 -27.59 -19.03
CA ARG A 455 1.76 -27.39 -20.36
C ARG A 455 2.79 -28.47 -20.63
N GLN A 456 2.76 -29.03 -21.83
CA GLN A 456 3.58 -30.17 -22.25
C GLN A 456 5.06 -29.84 -22.40
N ASP A 457 5.39 -28.68 -22.92
CA ASP A 457 6.76 -28.30 -23.27
C ASP A 457 7.70 -28.18 -22.07
N THR A 458 7.18 -27.79 -20.91
CA THR A 458 7.92 -27.76 -19.63
C THR A 458 7.49 -28.86 -18.66
N ASN A 459 6.56 -29.73 -19.06
CA ASN A 459 5.89 -30.71 -18.19
C ASN A 459 5.38 -30.11 -16.86
N THR A 460 5.05 -28.82 -16.83
CA THR A 460 4.72 -28.11 -15.58
C THR A 460 3.23 -27.99 -15.39
N VAL A 461 2.78 -28.33 -14.18
CA VAL A 461 1.42 -28.13 -13.67
C VAL A 461 1.41 -26.86 -12.82
N TYR A 462 0.51 -25.93 -13.14
CA TYR A 462 0.24 -24.71 -12.40
C TYR A 462 -1.14 -24.81 -11.76
N VAL A 463 -1.19 -24.76 -10.43
CA VAL A 463 -2.39 -24.73 -9.62
C VAL A 463 -2.73 -23.27 -9.36
N LEU A 464 -3.82 -22.79 -9.94
CA LEU A 464 -4.26 -21.39 -9.89
C LEU A 464 -5.44 -21.28 -8.93
N TYR A 465 -5.23 -20.69 -7.75
CA TYR A 465 -6.28 -20.53 -6.75
C TYR A 465 -7.05 -19.22 -6.98
N ASP A 466 -8.32 -19.16 -6.58
CA ASP A 466 -9.17 -17.96 -6.72
C ASP A 466 -8.68 -16.75 -5.89
N ASP A 467 -7.75 -16.95 -4.96
CA ASP A 467 -7.06 -15.90 -4.20
C ASP A 467 -5.84 -15.30 -4.94
N PHE A 468 -5.67 -15.61 -6.22
CA PHE A 468 -4.56 -15.21 -7.10
C PHE A 468 -3.17 -15.77 -6.73
N SER A 469 -3.06 -16.58 -5.68
CA SER A 469 -1.85 -17.36 -5.43
C SER A 469 -1.73 -18.51 -6.43
N LEU A 470 -0.50 -18.98 -6.66
CA LEU A 470 -0.27 -20.19 -7.46
C LEU A 470 0.71 -21.15 -6.80
N SER A 471 0.61 -22.43 -7.17
CA SER A 471 1.64 -23.43 -6.90
C SER A 471 2.03 -24.11 -8.20
N SER A 472 3.32 -24.41 -8.40
CA SER A 472 3.80 -25.05 -9.63
C SER A 472 4.57 -26.33 -9.34
N PHE A 473 4.43 -27.31 -10.24
CA PHE A 473 5.04 -28.64 -10.11
C PHE A 473 5.50 -29.14 -11.47
N VAL A 474 6.78 -29.49 -11.60
CA VAL A 474 7.29 -30.20 -12.78
C VAL A 474 6.98 -31.69 -12.63
N VAL A 475 6.31 -32.27 -13.64
CA VAL A 475 5.83 -33.66 -13.60
C VAL A 475 6.57 -34.48 -14.68
N ASP A 476 7.75 -34.99 -14.33
CA ASP A 476 8.59 -35.82 -15.21
C ASP A 476 8.43 -37.33 -14.96
N ASP A 477 7.21 -37.81 -14.70
CA ASP A 477 6.95 -39.24 -14.45
C ASP A 477 6.55 -39.99 -15.74
N ALA A 478 7.30 -41.05 -16.06
CA ALA A 478 7.10 -41.88 -17.25
C ALA A 478 5.80 -42.71 -17.24
N SER A 479 5.05 -42.76 -16.14
CA SER A 479 3.83 -43.57 -16.01
C SER A 479 2.63 -42.85 -15.40
N LEU A 480 2.26 -41.69 -15.95
CA LEU A 480 0.97 -41.03 -15.68
C LEU A 480 -0.25 -41.96 -15.91
N ALA A 481 -0.08 -43.02 -16.70
CA ALA A 481 -1.10 -44.04 -16.96
C ALA A 481 -1.57 -44.79 -15.70
N GLY A 482 -0.76 -44.88 -14.65
CA GLY A 482 -1.12 -45.52 -13.38
C GLY A 482 -2.02 -44.66 -12.48
N PHE A 483 -2.21 -43.38 -12.82
CA PHE A 483 -2.93 -42.40 -12.00
C PHE A 483 -4.31 -42.02 -12.54
N ALA A 484 -4.76 -42.63 -13.64
CA ALA A 484 -6.10 -42.45 -14.18
C ALA A 484 -7.12 -43.29 -13.39
N GLU A 485 -7.84 -42.66 -12.47
CA GLU A 485 -8.90 -43.30 -11.66
C GLU A 485 -10.30 -42.99 -12.17
N SER A 486 -10.48 -41.83 -12.81
CA SER A 486 -11.72 -41.44 -13.46
C SER A 486 -11.43 -40.41 -14.56
N GLU A 487 -12.45 -40.06 -15.35
CA GLU A 487 -12.34 -38.96 -16.33
C GLU A 487 -12.09 -37.60 -15.68
N LEU A 488 -12.35 -37.45 -14.38
CA LEU A 488 -12.11 -36.24 -13.59
C LEU A 488 -10.74 -36.23 -12.90
N VAL A 489 -10.07 -37.37 -12.75
CA VAL A 489 -8.77 -37.47 -12.06
C VAL A 489 -7.86 -38.40 -12.86
N LYS A 490 -7.08 -37.80 -13.75
CA LYS A 490 -6.13 -38.47 -14.64
C LYS A 490 -4.97 -37.54 -14.99
N GLY A 491 -4.00 -38.03 -15.75
CA GLY A 491 -2.91 -37.20 -16.29
C GLY A 491 -2.04 -36.51 -15.22
N ALA A 492 -1.36 -35.44 -15.64
CA ALA A 492 -0.46 -34.68 -14.77
C ALA A 492 -1.22 -33.86 -13.70
N ILE A 493 -2.40 -33.34 -14.03
CA ILE A 493 -3.26 -32.60 -13.10
C ILE A 493 -3.72 -33.51 -11.96
N GLY A 494 -4.27 -34.69 -12.30
CA GLY A 494 -4.70 -35.68 -11.32
C GLY A 494 -3.55 -36.21 -10.45
N TYR A 495 -2.35 -36.35 -11.01
CA TYR A 495 -1.15 -36.73 -10.25
C TYR A 495 -0.81 -35.69 -9.18
N VAL A 496 -0.70 -34.40 -9.54
CA VAL A 496 -0.39 -33.31 -8.60
C VAL A 496 -1.46 -33.20 -7.53
N TRP A 497 -2.73 -33.22 -7.92
CA TRP A 497 -3.84 -33.16 -6.98
C TRP A 497 -3.82 -34.34 -5.99
N ARG A 498 -3.55 -35.57 -6.42
CA ARG A 498 -3.54 -36.74 -5.50
C ARG A 498 -2.32 -36.83 -4.61
N THR A 499 -1.15 -36.48 -5.12
CA THR A 499 0.11 -36.64 -4.38
C THR A 499 0.41 -35.47 -3.45
N ASN A 500 -0.27 -34.33 -3.63
CA ASN A 500 -0.07 -33.14 -2.82
C ASN A 500 -1.34 -32.78 -2.04
N THR A 501 -1.39 -33.22 -0.78
CA THR A 501 -2.54 -32.98 0.11
C THR A 501 -2.81 -31.50 0.35
N ALA A 502 -1.78 -30.65 0.33
CA ALA A 502 -1.97 -29.21 0.48
C ALA A 502 -2.69 -28.60 -0.73
N VAL A 503 -2.33 -29.05 -1.95
CA VAL A 503 -3.03 -28.68 -3.18
C VAL A 503 -4.48 -29.16 -3.15
N SER A 504 -4.73 -30.46 -2.92
CA SER A 504 -6.10 -30.99 -2.95
C SER A 504 -6.99 -30.37 -1.89
N SER A 505 -6.44 -30.08 -0.70
CA SER A 505 -7.20 -29.45 0.38
C SER A 505 -7.50 -27.99 0.10
N LYS A 506 -6.60 -27.26 -0.58
CA LYS A 506 -6.78 -25.84 -0.90
C LYS A 506 -7.65 -25.61 -2.14
N ILE A 507 -7.44 -26.36 -3.22
CA ILE A 507 -8.14 -26.15 -4.49
C ILE A 507 -9.52 -26.84 -4.55
N GLY A 508 -9.76 -27.85 -3.70
CA GLY A 508 -11.02 -28.59 -3.64
C GLY A 508 -11.14 -29.70 -4.68
N GLN A 509 -12.37 -30.16 -4.91
CA GLN A 509 -12.68 -31.22 -5.88
C GLN A 509 -12.73 -30.70 -7.33
N PRO A 510 -12.42 -31.54 -8.33
CA PRO A 510 -12.62 -31.16 -9.73
C PRO A 510 -14.12 -30.99 -10.04
N THR A 511 -14.48 -29.89 -10.68
CA THR A 511 -15.88 -29.54 -11.00
C THR A 511 -16.26 -29.90 -12.43
N ASP A 512 -15.27 -30.13 -13.30
CA ASP A 512 -15.45 -30.61 -14.67
C ASP A 512 -14.25 -31.46 -15.12
N GLN A 513 -14.36 -32.11 -16.27
CA GLN A 513 -13.28 -32.88 -16.89
C GLN A 513 -12.17 -31.98 -17.42
N GLU A 514 -10.96 -32.53 -17.56
CA GLU A 514 -9.86 -31.88 -18.25
C GLU A 514 -10.27 -31.50 -19.68
N ARG A 515 -9.99 -30.26 -20.07
CA ARG A 515 -10.21 -29.75 -21.42
C ARG A 515 -8.88 -29.41 -22.06
N GLU A 516 -8.71 -29.81 -23.32
CA GLU A 516 -7.60 -29.32 -24.13
C GLU A 516 -7.84 -27.82 -24.38
N ALA A 517 -6.83 -27.01 -24.07
CA ALA A 517 -6.87 -25.60 -24.42
C ALA A 517 -6.64 -25.49 -25.93
N ALA A 518 -7.71 -25.20 -26.68
CA ALA A 518 -7.63 -25.02 -28.12
C ALA A 518 -6.97 -23.67 -28.46
N ASP A 519 -6.18 -23.65 -29.54
CA ASP A 519 -5.51 -22.44 -30.04
C ASP A 519 -4.62 -21.73 -29.00
N VAL A 520 -3.94 -22.52 -28.17
CA VAL A 520 -2.98 -22.00 -27.18
C VAL A 520 -1.88 -21.23 -27.88
N ASN A 521 -1.73 -19.97 -27.49
CA ASN A 521 -0.56 -19.17 -27.79
C ASN A 521 0.13 -18.86 -26.46
N LEU A 522 1.44 -19.06 -26.44
CA LEU A 522 2.25 -18.83 -25.26
C LEU A 522 3.52 -18.07 -25.64
N GLN A 523 3.96 -17.13 -24.82
CA GLN A 523 5.30 -16.56 -24.93
C GLN A 523 5.93 -16.49 -23.55
N ASP A 524 7.17 -16.99 -23.45
CA ASP A 524 7.94 -16.96 -22.22
C ASP A 524 8.71 -15.64 -22.12
N PHE A 525 8.78 -15.15 -20.90
CA PHE A 525 9.51 -13.95 -20.52
C PHE A 525 10.44 -14.28 -19.34
N SER A 526 11.46 -13.46 -19.13
CA SER A 526 12.50 -13.70 -18.13
C SER A 526 12.02 -13.83 -16.68
N GLN A 527 10.78 -13.41 -16.40
CA GLN A 527 10.17 -13.43 -15.07
C GLN A 527 8.73 -13.97 -15.09
N GLY A 528 8.32 -14.66 -16.16
CA GLY A 528 6.94 -15.12 -16.29
C GLY A 528 6.58 -15.60 -17.69
N PHE A 529 5.29 -15.80 -17.94
CA PHE A 529 4.80 -16.08 -19.30
C PHE A 529 3.38 -15.56 -19.48
N ILE A 530 3.02 -15.32 -20.73
CA ILE A 530 1.64 -15.04 -21.13
C ILE A 530 1.13 -16.29 -21.84
N ILE A 531 -0.01 -16.81 -21.41
CA ILE A 531 -0.72 -17.88 -22.12
C ILE A 531 -2.13 -17.41 -22.46
N SER A 532 -2.55 -17.65 -23.70
CA SER A 532 -3.90 -17.36 -24.17
C SER A 532 -4.49 -18.54 -24.91
N TRP A 533 -5.76 -18.80 -24.71
CA TRP A 533 -6.53 -19.80 -25.46
C TRP A 533 -7.98 -19.33 -25.64
N GLN A 534 -8.69 -19.97 -26.57
CA GLN A 534 -10.11 -19.68 -26.78
C GLN A 534 -11.01 -20.72 -26.12
N GLU A 535 -12.05 -20.25 -25.41
CA GLU A 535 -13.13 -21.09 -24.91
C GLU A 535 -14.48 -20.56 -25.38
N THR A 536 -15.21 -21.33 -26.21
CA THR A 536 -16.58 -21.01 -26.65
C THR A 536 -16.78 -19.53 -27.05
N SER A 537 -15.87 -18.98 -27.86
CA SER A 537 -15.80 -17.59 -28.36
C SER A 537 -15.26 -16.50 -27.41
N LEU A 538 -14.83 -16.85 -26.19
CA LEU A 538 -14.10 -15.95 -25.29
C LEU A 538 -12.60 -16.23 -25.38
N GLN A 539 -11.79 -15.18 -25.51
CA GLN A 539 -10.34 -15.29 -25.42
C GLN A 539 -9.91 -15.09 -23.96
N THR A 540 -9.36 -16.13 -23.36
CA THR A 540 -8.76 -16.05 -22.04
C THR A 540 -7.30 -15.67 -22.20
N ASN A 541 -6.84 -14.68 -21.45
CA ASN A 541 -5.42 -14.38 -21.29
C ASN A 541 -5.10 -14.59 -19.81
N LEU A 542 -4.04 -15.34 -19.51
CA LEU A 542 -3.49 -15.43 -18.16
C LEU A 542 -2.09 -14.86 -18.16
N LEU A 543 -1.82 -14.00 -17.18
CA LEU A 543 -0.51 -13.46 -16.88
C LEU A 543 0.09 -14.22 -15.69
N PHE A 544 1.24 -14.83 -15.90
CA PHE A 544 2.03 -15.43 -14.85
C PHE A 544 3.19 -14.52 -14.53
N LEU A 545 3.19 -14.05 -13.29
CA LEU A 545 4.14 -13.06 -12.80
C LEU A 545 4.92 -13.77 -11.70
N ASP A 546 6.23 -13.85 -11.89
CA ASP A 546 7.17 -14.30 -10.86
C ASP A 546 6.88 -15.67 -10.18
N LEU A 547 6.35 -16.64 -10.93
CA LEU A 547 6.14 -18.05 -10.54
C LEU A 547 5.25 -18.32 -9.30
N GLU A 548 4.79 -17.29 -8.58
CA GLU A 548 3.97 -17.42 -7.36
C GLU A 548 2.61 -16.72 -7.45
N GLN A 549 2.41 -15.84 -8.44
CA GLN A 549 1.15 -15.12 -8.65
C GLN A 549 0.65 -15.19 -10.09
N TRP A 550 -0.67 -15.26 -10.23
CA TRP A 550 -1.33 -15.25 -11.53
C TRP A 550 -2.44 -14.21 -11.54
N GLN A 551 -2.75 -13.67 -12.72
CA GLN A 551 -3.86 -12.73 -12.88
C GLN A 551 -4.49 -12.86 -14.26
N THR A 552 -5.76 -12.47 -14.34
CA THR A 552 -6.43 -12.16 -15.60
C THR A 552 -6.21 -10.68 -15.93
N PRO A 553 -5.82 -10.32 -17.16
CA PRO A 553 -5.77 -8.93 -17.60
C PRO A 553 -7.09 -8.17 -17.44
#